data_AF-A0A357G0R1-F1
#
_entry.id   AF-A0A357G0R1-F1
#
_cell.length_a   1.000
_cell.length_b   1.000
_cell.length_c   1.000
_cell.angle_alpha   90.00
_cell.angle_beta   90.00
_cell.angle_gamma   90.00
#
_symmetry.space_group_name_H-M   'P 1'
#
loop_
_entity.id
_entity.type
_entity.pdbx_description
1 polymer ?
#
loop_
_entity_poly.entity_id
_entity_poly.type
_entity_poly.pdbx_seq_one_letter_code
_entity_poly.pdbx_strand_id
1 'polypeptide(L)' 'GPLIEMAPALKAVLDVNGYAVLSGMLREQADDVLKVYEGCKTTLKRRYDIDEWSTLVLQDAAA' A
#
# COMPACT_ATOMS: atom_id res chain seq x y z
N GLY A 1 -10.18 -6.11 -6.13
CA GLY A 1 -9.10 -7.04 -5.73
C GLY A 1 -8.84 -6.84 -4.25
N PRO A 2 -8.47 -7.88 -3.48
CA PRO A 2 -8.51 -7.84 -2.01
C PRO A 2 -7.66 -6.72 -1.39
N LEU A 3 -6.47 -6.44 -1.96
CA LEU A 3 -5.61 -5.35 -1.47
C LEU A 3 -6.23 -3.96 -1.67
N ILE A 4 -6.94 -3.74 -2.79
CA ILE A 4 -7.65 -2.47 -3.08
C ILE A 4 -8.85 -2.31 -2.13
N GLU A 5 -9.64 -3.37 -1.96
CA GLU A 5 -10.87 -3.35 -1.15
C GLU A 5 -10.60 -3.10 0.33
N MET A 6 -9.45 -3.55 0.85
CA MET A 6 -9.08 -3.33 2.26
C MET A 6 -8.52 -1.94 2.56
N ALA A 7 -8.16 -1.13 1.55
CA ALA A 7 -7.38 0.10 1.76
C ALA A 7 -8.01 1.08 2.79
N PRO A 8 -9.33 1.37 2.77
CA PRO A 8 -9.93 2.26 3.76
C PRO A 8 -9.90 1.69 5.17
N ALA A 9 -10.14 0.38 5.32
CA ALA A 9 -10.13 -0.29 6.61
C ALA A 9 -8.71 -0.37 7.19
N LEU A 10 -7.71 -0.66 6.35
CA LEU A 10 -6.32 -0.68 6.76
C LEU A 10 -5.87 0.71 7.22
N LYS A 11 -6.22 1.77 6.47
CA LYS A 11 -5.92 3.15 6.86
C LYS A 11 -6.53 3.55 8.21
N ALA A 12 -7.73 3.07 8.52
CA ALA A 12 -8.45 3.42 9.74
C ALA A 12 -7.80 2.83 11.02
N VAL A 13 -7.00 1.77 10.88
CA VAL A 13 -6.33 1.09 12.01
C VAL A 13 -4.83 1.38 12.09
N LEU A 14 -4.27 2.14 11.12
CA LEU A 14 -2.87 2.57 11.18
C LEU A 14 -2.70 3.69 12.20
N ASP A 15 -1.72 3.52 13.10
CA ASP A 15 -1.24 4.61 13.95
C ASP A 15 -0.60 5.72 13.10
N VAL A 16 -0.50 6.92 13.68
CA VAL A 16 0.25 8.03 13.09
C VAL A 16 1.70 7.59 12.86
N ASN A 17 2.21 7.80 11.64
CA ASN A 17 3.52 7.30 11.17
C ASN A 17 3.65 5.76 11.14
N GLY A 18 2.55 5.02 11.34
CA GLY A 18 2.50 3.57 11.25
C GLY A 18 2.75 3.06 9.84
N TYR A 19 3.33 1.87 9.72
CA TYR A 19 3.68 1.27 8.43
C TYR A 19 2.73 0.14 8.05
N ALA A 20 2.46 0.03 6.75
CA ALA A 20 1.78 -1.11 6.15
C ALA A 20 2.68 -1.75 5.09
N VAL A 21 2.67 -3.08 5.04
CA VAL A 21 3.41 -3.85 4.03
C VAL A 21 2.41 -4.67 3.24
N LEU A 22 2.30 -4.38 1.95
CA LEU A 22 1.43 -5.09 1.01
C LEU A 22 2.32 -5.86 0.05
N SER A 23 2.17 -7.17 -0.02
CA SER A 23 3.03 -8.06 -0.82
C SER A 23 2.19 -9.09 -1.55
N GLY A 24 2.82 -9.87 -2.42
CA GLY A 24 2.18 -10.98 -3.14
C GLY A 24 1.28 -10.55 -4.29
N MET A 25 1.58 -9.42 -4.94
CA MET A 25 0.87 -8.95 -6.12
C MET A 25 1.79 -8.84 -7.32
N LEU A 26 1.23 -8.93 -8.52
CA LEU A 26 1.98 -8.75 -9.76
C LEU A 26 2.40 -7.29 -9.93
N ARG A 27 3.51 -7.05 -10.65
CA ARG A 27 4.02 -5.70 -10.95
C ARG A 27 2.98 -4.80 -11.61
N GLU A 28 2.19 -5.34 -12.53
CA GLU A 28 1.09 -4.65 -13.21
C GLU A 28 -0.08 -4.27 -12.29
N GLN A 29 -0.25 -5.00 -11.18
CA GLN A 29 -1.28 -4.70 -10.18
C GLN A 29 -0.80 -3.65 -9.16
N ALA A 30 0.52 -3.51 -8.99
CA ALA A 30 1.12 -2.70 -7.95
C ALA A 30 0.74 -1.21 -8.06
N ASP A 31 0.67 -0.69 -9.28
CA ASP A 31 0.34 0.72 -9.53
C ASP A 31 -1.13 1.03 -9.21
N ASP A 32 -2.04 0.12 -9.56
CA ASP A 32 -3.46 0.23 -9.23
C ASP A 32 -3.70 0.14 -7.72
N VAL A 33 -3.01 -0.78 -7.04
CA VAL A 33 -3.04 -0.88 -5.57
C VAL A 33 -2.50 0.41 -4.96
N LEU A 34 -1.32 0.87 -5.36
CA LEU A 34 -0.69 2.08 -4.82
C LEU A 34 -1.62 3.30 -4.93
N LYS A 35 -2.22 3.52 -6.10
CA LYS A 35 -3.11 4.65 -6.36
C LYS A 35 -4.29 4.72 -5.39
N VAL A 36 -4.87 3.58 -5.03
CA VAL A 36 -5.98 3.52 -4.07
C VAL A 36 -5.50 3.89 -2.66
N TYR A 37 -4.35 3.36 -2.25
CA TYR A 37 -3.77 3.63 -0.94
C TYR A 37 -3.30 5.09 -0.78
N GLU A 38 -2.78 5.70 -1.84
CA GLU A 38 -2.48 7.15 -1.86
C GLU A 38 -3.77 7.98 -1.74
N GLY A 39 -4.85 7.55 -2.41
CA GLY A 39 -6.19 8.12 -2.24
C GLY A 39 -6.72 8.01 -0.80
N CYS A 40 -6.28 7.01 -0.04
CA CYS A 40 -6.54 6.85 1.39
C CYS A 40 -5.56 7.63 2.29
N LYS A 41 -4.74 8.54 1.74
CA LYS A 41 -3.75 9.35 2.47
C LYS A 41 -2.60 8.55 3.10
N THR A 42 -2.27 7.39 2.56
CA THR A 42 -0.97 6.76 2.86
C THR A 42 0.08 7.22 1.85
N THR A 43 1.36 7.11 2.21
CA THR A 43 2.48 7.49 1.34
C THR A 43 3.37 6.29 1.07
N LEU A 44 3.77 6.09 -0.19
CA LEU A 44 4.78 5.10 -0.54
C LEU A 44 6.15 5.46 0.06
N LYS A 45 6.74 4.53 0.80
CA LYS A 45 8.09 4.67 1.34
C LYS A 45 9.10 3.83 0.59
N ARG A 46 8.73 2.60 0.24
CA ARG A 46 9.57 1.70 -0.55
C ARG A 46 8.71 0.80 -1.42
N ARG A 47 9.27 0.43 -2.57
CA ARG A 47 8.75 -0.63 -3.41
C ARG A 47 9.87 -1.64 -3.66
N TYR A 48 9.52 -2.92 -3.60
CA TYR A 48 10.42 -4.01 -3.93
C TYR A 48 9.78 -4.81 -5.07
N ASP A 49 10.48 -4.89 -6.19
CA ASP A 49 10.07 -5.63 -7.36
C ASP A 49 11.05 -6.79 -7.58
N ILE A 50 10.57 -8.03 -7.48
CA ILE A 50 11.36 -9.26 -7.61
C ILE A 50 10.66 -10.15 -8.63
N ASP A 51 11.31 -10.40 -9.76
CA ASP A 51 10.75 -11.09 -10.93
C ASP A 51 9.42 -10.50 -11.40
N GLU A 52 8.28 -11.15 -11.19
CA GLU A 52 6.95 -10.62 -11.58
C GLU A 52 6.18 -10.03 -10.39
N TRP A 53 6.75 -10.15 -9.19
CA TRP A 53 6.08 -9.82 -7.93
C TRP A 53 6.54 -8.47 -7.39
N SER A 54 5.62 -7.80 -6.69
CA SER A 54 5.83 -6.51 -6.06
C SER A 54 5.41 -6.52 -4.60
N THR A 55 6.12 -5.72 -3.81
CA THR A 55 5.78 -5.36 -2.43
C THR A 55 5.83 -3.85 -2.28
N LEU A 56 4.83 -3.26 -1.64
CA LEU A 56 4.78 -1.85 -1.26
C LEU A 56 4.91 -1.72 0.25
N VAL A 57 5.81 -0.86 0.69
CA VAL A 57 5.91 -0.38 2.06
C VAL A 57 5.31 1.02 2.08
N LEU A 58 4.16 1.14 2.71
CA LEU A 58 3.40 2.36 2.86
C LEU A 58 3.53 2.86 4.30
N GLN A 59 3.32 4.15 4.50
CA GLN A 59 3.24 4.74 5.82
C GLN A 59 2.02 5.65 5.90
N ASP A 60 1.40 5.70 7.08
CA ASP A 60 0.46 6.76 7.37
C ASP A 60 1.18 8.11 7.31
N ALA A 61 0.63 9.06 6.55
CA ALA A 61 1.13 10.42 6.59
C ALA A 61 0.74 11.04 7.93
N ALA A 62 1.69 11.63 8.65
CA ALA A 62 1.35 12.47 9.80
C ALA A 62 0.36 13.57 9.34
N ALA A 63 -0.71 13.75 10.13
CA ALA A 63 -1.73 14.76 9.88
C ALA A 63 -1.14 16.18 9.86
#